data_AF-A0A818C2R3-F1
#
_entry.id   AF-A0A818C2R3-F1
#
_cell.length_a   1.000
_cell.length_b   1.000
_cell.length_c   1.000
_cell.angle_alpha   90.00
_cell.angle_beta   90.00
_cell.angle_gamma   90.00
#
_symmetry.space_group_name_H-M   'P 1'
#
loop_
_entity.id
_entity.type
_entity.pdbx_description
1 polymer ?
#
loop_
_entity_poly.entity_id
_entity_poly.type
_entity_poly.pdbx_seq_one_letter_code
_entity_poly.pdbx_strand_id
1 'polypeptide(L)'
;MAVDGTHGYLRGSLAIDSGKNFSIGGAVPNSGLCVINELRQRMLWSSNTSLSFIHNIEASINEVSDRTTLDVHHSPPLSDIVYWLEQASINLYGELLVKTIAHTTNTSVDTVLPTYCRKEHDIEETAVATVDGSGLSPGNRVTTWALARILFNIQRASWFSIYQQALPLINGIRMKSGYIKNAYSYAGYINKYVFSIITNNFNGDTNTMRQKIWNLLDVLK
;
A
#
# COMPACT_ATOMS: atom_id res chain seq x y z
N MET A 1 10.02 12.07 1.97
CA MET A 1 11.47 12.15 1.69
C MET A 1 11.77 13.57 1.27
N ALA A 2 12.89 14.13 1.69
CA ALA A 2 13.35 15.41 1.16
C ALA A 2 13.48 15.27 -0.36
N VAL A 3 12.74 16.09 -1.12
CA VAL A 3 12.60 16.00 -2.59
C VAL A 3 13.95 16.21 -3.29
N ASP A 4 14.91 16.77 -2.57
CA ASP A 4 16.27 17.15 -2.92
C ASP A 4 17.36 16.30 -2.23
N GLY A 5 16.98 15.36 -1.37
CA GLY A 5 17.93 14.48 -0.70
C GLY A 5 18.63 13.61 -1.72
N THR A 6 19.94 13.77 -1.88
CA THR A 6 20.80 12.95 -2.76
C THR A 6 21.75 12.03 -1.99
N HIS A 7 21.78 12.17 -0.66
CA HIS A 7 22.69 11.45 0.22
C HIS A 7 21.90 10.72 1.30
N GLY A 8 22.31 9.49 1.61
CA GLY A 8 21.83 8.71 2.75
C GLY A 8 23.00 8.40 3.68
N TYR A 9 22.78 8.48 4.99
CA TYR A 9 23.81 8.17 5.98
C TYR A 9 23.49 6.84 6.66
N LEU A 10 24.45 5.92 6.63
CA LEU A 10 24.40 4.69 7.41
C LEU A 10 25.45 4.77 8.52
N ARG A 11 25.05 4.50 9.77
CA ARG A 11 25.94 4.48 10.94
C ARG A 11 25.58 3.31 11.85
N GLY A 12 26.60 2.71 12.47
CA GLY A 12 26.45 1.59 13.39
C GLY A 12 27.72 0.75 13.46
N SER A 13 27.66 -0.34 14.22
CA SER A 13 28.73 -1.34 14.34
C SER A 13 28.16 -2.71 13.95
N LEU A 14 28.91 -3.46 13.15
CA LEU A 14 28.58 -4.84 12.79
C LEU A 14 29.54 -5.78 13.53
N ALA A 15 29.00 -6.79 14.23
CA ALA A 15 29.83 -7.76 14.92
C ALA A 15 30.56 -8.66 13.92
N ILE A 16 31.76 -9.13 14.26
CA ILE A 16 32.60 -9.94 13.36
C ILE A 16 31.97 -11.30 13.00
N ASP A 17 31.09 -11.79 13.85
CA ASP A 17 30.31 -13.02 13.71
C ASP A 17 28.92 -12.80 13.11
N SER A 18 28.60 -11.57 12.69
CA SER A 18 27.36 -11.29 11.97
C SER A 18 27.33 -12.15 10.71
N GLY A 19 26.35 -13.06 10.64
CA GLY A 19 26.26 -14.03 9.55
C GLY A 19 26.20 -13.36 8.17
N LYS A 20 26.52 -14.12 7.12
CA LYS A 20 26.49 -13.67 5.71
C LYS A 20 25.15 -13.08 5.24
N ASN A 21 24.09 -13.23 6.03
CA ASN A 21 22.73 -12.77 5.73
C ASN A 21 22.38 -11.42 6.37
N PHE A 22 23.35 -10.67 6.90
CA PHE A 22 23.07 -9.32 7.38
C PHE A 22 22.74 -8.39 6.22
N SER A 23 21.56 -7.77 6.26
CA SER A 23 21.11 -6.80 5.27
C SER A 23 20.52 -5.57 5.95
N ILE A 24 20.75 -4.40 5.37
CA ILE A 24 20.10 -3.14 5.77
C ILE A 24 19.27 -2.65 4.60
N GLY A 25 17.98 -2.42 4.84
CA GLY A 25 17.08 -1.76 3.91
C GLY A 25 16.97 -0.27 4.22
N GLY A 26 16.87 0.55 3.19
CA GLY A 26 16.63 1.99 3.31
C GLY A 26 15.95 2.54 2.07
N ALA A 27 15.21 3.63 2.24
CA ALA A 27 14.64 4.35 1.10
C ALA A 27 15.77 5.09 0.37
N VAL A 28 15.82 4.96 -0.96
CA VAL A 28 16.79 5.69 -1.78
C VAL A 28 16.40 7.18 -1.78
N PRO A 29 17.31 8.10 -1.42
CA PRO A 29 17.09 9.53 -1.56
C PRO A 29 16.82 9.87 -3.03
N ASN A 30 15.74 10.62 -3.29
CA ASN A 30 15.29 10.99 -4.64
C ASN A 30 15.20 9.79 -5.61
N SER A 31 14.15 8.98 -5.45
CA SER A 31 13.89 7.82 -6.30
C SER A 31 13.78 8.14 -7.79
N GLY A 32 13.32 9.35 -8.14
CA GLY A 32 13.31 9.83 -9.53
C GLY A 32 14.72 9.84 -10.10
N LEU A 33 15.64 10.58 -9.48
CA LEU A 33 17.03 10.65 -9.94
C LEU A 33 17.68 9.26 -10.07
N CYS A 34 17.39 8.35 -9.15
CA CYS A 34 17.82 6.96 -9.23
C CYS A 34 17.34 6.28 -10.53
N VAL A 35 16.04 6.40 -10.87
CA VAL A 35 15.47 5.84 -12.10
C VAL A 35 16.11 6.44 -13.36
N ILE A 36 16.33 7.76 -13.41
CA ILE A 36 17.03 8.40 -14.54
C ILE A 36 18.44 7.84 -14.72
N ASN A 37 19.17 7.66 -13.61
CA ASN A 37 20.54 7.16 -13.67
C ASN A 37 20.59 5.69 -14.09
N GLU A 38 19.68 4.85 -13.60
CA GLU A 38 19.56 3.45 -14.02
C GLU A 38 19.21 3.38 -15.51
N LEU A 39 18.25 4.17 -15.98
CA LEU A 39 17.86 4.20 -17.39
C LEU A 39 19.04 4.62 -18.28
N ARG A 40 19.78 5.67 -17.92
CA ARG A 40 20.97 6.11 -18.66
C ARG A 40 21.99 4.97 -18.77
N GLN A 41 22.28 4.29 -17.66
CA GLN A 41 23.25 3.19 -17.64
C GLN A 41 22.79 2.01 -18.51
N ARG A 42 21.53 1.60 -18.39
CA ARG A 42 20.96 0.47 -19.14
C ARG A 42 20.84 0.74 -20.63
N MET A 43 20.55 1.98 -21.01
CA MET A 43 20.41 2.40 -22.41
C MET A 43 21.75 2.83 -23.04
N LEU A 44 22.85 2.82 -22.26
CA LEU A 44 24.17 3.27 -22.70
C LEU A 44 24.16 4.72 -23.26
N TRP A 45 23.28 5.57 -22.73
CA TRP A 45 23.21 6.96 -23.16
C TRP A 45 24.40 7.76 -22.63
N SER A 46 24.90 8.68 -23.46
CA SER A 46 26.00 9.56 -23.05
C SER A 46 25.62 10.40 -21.84
N SER A 47 26.62 10.80 -21.05
CA SER A 47 26.44 11.78 -19.96
C SER A 47 25.89 13.13 -20.45
N ASN A 48 26.07 13.45 -21.73
CA ASN A 48 25.61 14.70 -22.34
C ASN A 48 24.13 14.66 -22.74
N THR A 49 23.48 13.49 -22.68
CA THR A 49 22.04 13.36 -22.90
C THR A 49 21.31 13.90 -21.67
N SER A 50 20.64 15.04 -21.86
CA SER A 50 19.78 15.64 -20.83
C SER A 50 18.58 14.74 -20.55
N LEU A 51 18.36 14.42 -19.28
CA LEU A 51 17.23 13.64 -18.80
C LEU A 51 16.55 14.40 -17.68
N SER A 52 15.23 14.57 -17.77
CA SER A 52 14.43 15.26 -16.78
C SER A 52 13.13 14.49 -16.53
N PHE A 53 12.65 14.54 -15.28
CA PHE A 53 11.27 14.14 -14.97
C PHE A 53 10.34 15.29 -15.28
N ILE A 54 9.35 15.02 -16.13
CA ILE A 54 8.25 15.94 -16.37
C ILE A 54 7.06 15.41 -15.59
N HIS A 55 6.72 16.06 -14.48
CA HIS A 55 5.69 15.57 -13.56
C HIS A 55 4.26 15.90 -14.02
N ASN A 56 4.10 16.82 -14.98
CA ASN A 56 2.82 17.18 -15.57
C ASN A 56 3.03 17.50 -17.05
N ILE A 57 2.64 16.56 -17.91
CA ILE A 57 2.77 16.73 -19.37
C ILE A 57 1.90 17.93 -19.80
N GLU A 58 0.69 18.10 -19.27
CA GLU A 58 -0.23 19.18 -19.68
C GLU A 58 0.29 20.61 -19.51
N ALA A 59 1.06 20.91 -18.46
CA ALA A 59 1.64 22.24 -18.26
C ALA A 59 2.85 22.53 -19.17
N SER A 60 3.47 21.49 -19.73
CA SER A 60 4.72 21.58 -20.51
C SER A 60 4.57 21.17 -21.98
N ILE A 61 3.41 20.63 -22.38
CA ILE A 61 3.03 20.43 -23.80
C ILE A 61 2.90 21.79 -24.52
N ASN A 62 2.48 22.84 -23.81
CA ASN A 62 2.20 24.15 -24.42
C ASN A 62 3.47 24.87 -24.94
N GLU A 63 4.68 24.40 -24.63
CA GLU A 63 5.93 25.06 -25.04
C GLU A 63 6.71 24.32 -26.16
N VAL A 64 6.40 23.05 -26.47
CA VAL A 64 7.13 22.28 -27.50
C VAL A 64 6.15 21.46 -28.34
N SER A 65 5.75 22.02 -29.49
CA SER A 65 4.68 21.48 -30.33
C SER A 65 5.03 20.21 -31.12
N ASP A 66 6.31 19.82 -31.21
CA ASP A 66 6.75 18.68 -32.01
C ASP A 66 7.54 17.67 -31.17
N ARG A 67 6.84 16.75 -30.51
CA ARG A 67 7.44 15.59 -29.84
C ARG A 67 7.06 14.31 -30.58
N THR A 68 8.06 13.48 -30.85
CA THR A 68 7.84 12.11 -31.36
C THR A 68 7.94 11.13 -30.20
N THR A 69 6.88 10.35 -29.97
CA THR A 69 6.91 9.25 -28.99
C THR A 69 7.84 8.16 -29.50
N LEU A 70 8.92 7.91 -28.75
CA LEU A 70 9.89 6.87 -29.10
C LEU A 70 9.48 5.49 -28.58
N ASP A 71 8.87 5.44 -27.38
CA ASP A 71 8.43 4.22 -26.73
C ASP A 71 7.34 4.51 -25.68
N VAL A 72 6.53 3.49 -25.35
CA VAL A 72 5.52 3.54 -24.29
C VAL A 72 5.62 2.26 -23.45
N HIS A 73 5.96 2.43 -22.18
CA HIS A 73 5.95 1.33 -21.22
C HIS A 73 4.62 1.29 -20.45
N HIS A 74 3.96 0.13 -20.48
CA HIS A 74 2.74 -0.11 -19.72
C HIS A 74 3.03 -0.91 -18.45
N SER A 75 2.39 -0.52 -17.33
CA SER A 75 2.46 -1.28 -16.09
C SER A 75 1.72 -2.62 -16.21
N PRO A 76 1.95 -3.56 -15.28
CA PRO A 76 1.04 -4.68 -15.06
C PRO A 76 -0.41 -4.19 -14.83
N PRO A 77 -1.41 -5.06 -15.08
CA PRO A 77 -2.80 -4.71 -14.81
C PRO A 77 -3.04 -4.46 -13.32
N LEU A 78 -4.09 -3.70 -13.01
CA LEU A 78 -4.45 -3.36 -11.63
C LEU A 78 -4.66 -4.61 -10.76
N SER A 79 -5.16 -5.71 -11.32
CA SER A 79 -5.32 -6.99 -10.62
C SER A 79 -4.02 -7.49 -10.00
N ASP A 80 -2.90 -7.35 -10.71
CA ASP A 80 -1.60 -7.85 -10.26
C ASP A 80 -1.01 -6.92 -9.20
N ILE A 81 -1.23 -5.61 -9.36
CA ILE A 81 -0.85 -4.61 -8.36
C ILE A 81 -1.61 -4.85 -7.06
N VAL A 82 -2.93 -5.09 -7.13
CA VAL A 82 -3.78 -5.42 -5.97
C VAL A 82 -3.36 -6.75 -5.35
N TYR A 83 -3.07 -7.77 -6.16
CA TYR A 83 -2.55 -9.04 -5.68
C TYR A 83 -1.31 -8.84 -4.80
N TRP A 84 -0.31 -8.11 -5.28
CA TRP A 84 0.91 -7.87 -4.53
C TRP A 84 0.73 -6.91 -3.34
N LEU A 85 -0.16 -5.93 -3.45
CA LEU A 85 -0.56 -5.09 -2.32
C LEU A 85 -1.08 -5.96 -1.18
N GLU A 86 -2.01 -6.87 -1.44
CA GLU A 86 -2.64 -7.68 -0.42
C GLU A 86 -1.69 -8.79 0.10
N GLN A 87 -0.98 -9.48 -0.80
CA GLN A 87 -0.09 -10.59 -0.47
C GLN A 87 1.14 -10.15 0.33
N ALA A 88 1.83 -9.11 -0.15
CA ALA A 88 3.09 -8.65 0.44
C ALA A 88 2.92 -7.41 1.33
N SER A 89 1.71 -6.84 1.42
CA SER A 89 1.44 -5.63 2.20
C SER A 89 2.31 -4.45 1.78
N ILE A 90 2.47 -4.23 0.47
CA ILE A 90 3.38 -3.21 -0.06
C ILE A 90 2.82 -1.81 0.20
N ASN A 91 3.35 -1.13 1.21
CA ASN A 91 2.89 0.19 1.64
C ASN A 91 2.88 1.22 0.50
N LEU A 92 3.90 1.19 -0.36
CA LEU A 92 4.00 2.09 -1.50
C LEU A 92 2.82 1.93 -2.47
N TYR A 93 2.32 0.71 -2.66
CA TYR A 93 1.19 0.45 -3.54
C TYR A 93 -0.09 1.03 -2.96
N GLY A 94 -0.35 0.83 -1.67
CA GLY A 94 -1.52 1.41 -1.00
C GLY A 94 -1.54 2.93 -1.11
N GLU A 95 -0.40 3.57 -0.82
CA GLU A 95 -0.24 5.02 -0.92
C GLU A 95 -0.44 5.55 -2.34
N LEU A 96 0.19 4.93 -3.34
CA LEU A 96 0.07 5.35 -4.73
C LEU A 96 -1.34 5.15 -5.27
N LEU A 97 -2.00 4.02 -4.96
CA LEU A 97 -3.36 3.77 -5.42
C LEU A 97 -4.34 4.82 -4.88
N VAL A 98 -4.30 5.12 -3.58
CA VAL A 98 -5.19 6.14 -3.00
C VAL A 98 -4.91 7.52 -3.60
N LYS A 99 -3.63 7.89 -3.80
CA LYS A 99 -3.26 9.14 -4.49
C LYS A 99 -3.74 9.19 -5.94
N THR A 100 -3.62 8.10 -6.68
CA THR A 100 -4.10 8.01 -8.06
C THR A 100 -5.61 8.14 -8.12
N ILE A 101 -6.35 7.47 -7.23
CA ILE A 101 -7.81 7.62 -7.16
C ILE A 101 -8.16 9.07 -6.82
N ALA A 102 -7.58 9.64 -5.76
CA ALA A 102 -7.82 11.01 -5.35
C ALA A 102 -7.56 12.02 -6.48
N HIS A 103 -6.46 11.87 -7.21
CA HIS A 103 -6.15 12.69 -8.37
C HIS A 103 -7.19 12.51 -9.49
N THR A 104 -7.55 11.28 -9.82
CA THR A 104 -8.52 10.95 -10.89
C THR A 104 -9.93 11.46 -10.56
N THR A 105 -10.31 11.44 -9.28
CA THR A 105 -11.62 11.92 -8.81
C THR A 105 -11.63 13.39 -8.41
N ASN A 106 -10.49 14.08 -8.55
CA ASN A 106 -10.29 15.46 -8.10
C ASN A 106 -10.72 15.68 -6.63
N THR A 107 -10.34 14.74 -5.76
CA THR A 107 -10.57 14.79 -4.31
C THR A 107 -9.25 14.79 -3.56
N SER A 108 -9.31 15.03 -2.25
CA SER A 108 -8.12 14.90 -1.40
C SER A 108 -7.88 13.44 -0.99
N VAL A 109 -6.63 13.11 -0.70
CA VAL A 109 -6.20 11.77 -0.26
C VAL A 109 -6.91 11.34 1.03
N ASP A 110 -7.17 12.28 1.93
CA ASP A 110 -7.81 12.03 3.22
C ASP A 110 -9.33 11.86 3.14
N THR A 111 -9.97 12.37 2.08
CA THR A 111 -11.44 12.31 1.91
C THR A 111 -11.91 11.27 0.90
N VAL A 112 -11.05 10.82 -0.01
CA VAL A 112 -11.44 9.93 -1.11
C VAL A 112 -12.05 8.60 -0.62
N LEU A 113 -11.44 7.96 0.39
CA LEU A 113 -11.93 6.69 0.94
C LEU A 113 -13.20 6.87 1.80
N PRO A 114 -13.29 7.84 2.74
CA PRO A 114 -14.53 8.10 3.47
C PRO A 114 -15.72 8.38 2.53
N THR A 115 -15.52 9.22 1.52
CA THR A 115 -16.56 9.55 0.54
C THR A 115 -16.98 8.34 -0.28
N TYR A 116 -16.03 7.49 -0.71
CA TYR A 116 -16.34 6.22 -1.38
C TYR A 116 -17.15 5.29 -0.47
N CYS A 117 -16.74 5.12 0.79
CA CYS A 117 -17.43 4.27 1.76
C CYS A 117 -18.87 4.75 2.01
N ARG A 118 -19.08 6.07 2.09
CA ARG A 118 -20.41 6.65 2.23
C ARG A 118 -21.30 6.36 1.03
N LYS A 119 -20.80 6.60 -0.18
CA LYS A 119 -21.58 6.47 -1.41
C LYS A 119 -21.88 5.02 -1.77
N GLU A 120 -20.90 4.13 -1.69
CA GLU A 120 -21.01 2.77 -2.23
C GLU A 120 -21.43 1.72 -1.18
N HIS A 121 -21.28 2.04 0.10
CA HIS A 121 -21.45 1.06 1.18
C HIS A 121 -22.38 1.50 2.31
N ASP A 122 -22.92 2.73 2.23
CA ASP A 122 -23.77 3.35 3.26
C ASP A 122 -23.08 3.35 4.64
N ILE A 123 -21.79 3.70 4.63
CA ILE A 123 -20.96 3.80 5.82
C ILE A 123 -20.79 5.28 6.17
N GLU A 124 -21.04 5.66 7.42
CA GLU A 124 -20.80 7.04 7.86
C GLU A 124 -19.31 7.41 7.70
N GLU A 125 -19.04 8.62 7.22
CA GLU A 125 -17.66 9.07 6.96
C GLU A 125 -16.79 9.06 8.22
N THR A 126 -17.38 9.23 9.40
CA THR A 126 -16.68 9.15 10.69
C THR A 126 -16.21 7.73 11.04
N ALA A 127 -16.77 6.70 10.40
CA ALA A 127 -16.40 5.30 10.61
C ALA A 127 -15.11 4.91 9.85
N VAL A 128 -14.65 5.74 8.92
CA VAL A 128 -13.43 5.57 8.12
C VAL A 128 -12.74 6.93 7.99
N ALA A 129 -11.63 7.13 8.68
CA ALA A 129 -10.78 8.31 8.53
C ALA A 129 -9.37 7.87 8.17
N THR A 130 -8.91 8.19 6.97
CA THR A 130 -7.61 7.76 6.45
C THR A 130 -6.73 8.96 6.16
N VAL A 131 -5.48 8.90 6.57
CA VAL A 131 -4.43 9.90 6.30
C VAL A 131 -3.51 9.42 5.17
N ASP A 132 -3.38 8.11 5.03
CA ASP A 132 -2.58 7.45 3.99
C ASP A 132 -3.33 6.24 3.41
N GLY A 133 -2.82 5.70 2.30
CA GLY A 133 -3.39 4.49 1.70
C GLY A 133 -2.77 3.18 2.21
N SER A 134 -1.76 3.25 3.07
CA SER A 134 -0.96 2.08 3.47
C SER A 134 -1.37 1.48 4.83
N GLY A 135 -1.98 2.28 5.70
CA GLY A 135 -2.24 1.89 7.08
C GLY A 135 -1.10 2.21 8.06
N LEU A 136 0.02 2.78 7.60
CA LEU A 136 1.17 3.11 8.47
C LEU A 136 0.90 4.27 9.40
N SER A 137 0.12 5.26 8.96
CA SER A 137 -0.18 6.44 9.75
C SER A 137 -0.96 6.06 11.02
N PRO A 138 -0.46 6.40 12.21
CA PRO A 138 -1.22 6.29 13.46
C PRO A 138 -2.43 7.22 13.50
N GLY A 139 -2.62 8.09 12.50
CA GLY A 139 -3.82 8.91 12.32
C GLY A 139 -4.99 8.16 11.68
N ASN A 140 -4.75 6.99 11.07
CA ASN A 140 -5.81 6.19 10.44
C ASN A 140 -6.78 5.63 11.50
N ARG A 141 -8.08 5.78 11.27
CA ARG A 141 -9.15 5.23 12.10
C ARG A 141 -10.16 4.50 11.23
N VAL A 142 -10.49 3.29 11.61
CA VAL A 142 -11.53 2.50 10.93
C VAL A 142 -12.25 1.65 11.95
N THR A 143 -13.56 1.53 11.82
CA THR A 143 -14.36 0.62 12.66
C THR A 143 -14.36 -0.79 12.09
N THR A 144 -14.43 -1.80 12.95
CA THR A 144 -14.57 -3.21 12.52
C THR A 144 -15.88 -3.43 11.76
N TRP A 145 -16.94 -2.70 12.12
CA TRP A 145 -18.21 -2.72 11.39
C TRP A 145 -18.04 -2.22 9.94
N ALA A 146 -17.35 -1.10 9.73
CA ALA A 146 -17.11 -0.57 8.38
C ALA A 146 -16.33 -1.57 7.52
N LEU A 147 -15.24 -2.14 8.04
CA LEU A 147 -14.47 -3.17 7.31
C LEU A 147 -15.31 -4.39 6.97
N ALA A 148 -16.05 -4.94 7.93
CA ALA A 148 -16.90 -6.10 7.70
C ALA A 148 -18.02 -5.78 6.70
N ARG A 149 -18.59 -4.57 6.76
CA ARG A 149 -19.63 -4.10 5.82
C ARG A 149 -19.09 -3.99 4.40
N ILE A 150 -17.91 -3.41 4.21
CA ILE A 150 -17.23 -3.33 2.90
C ILE A 150 -16.99 -4.75 2.38
N LEU A 151 -16.32 -5.59 3.15
CA LEU A 151 -16.00 -6.97 2.77
C LEU A 151 -17.25 -7.78 2.41
N PHE A 152 -18.37 -7.57 3.10
CA PHE A 152 -19.65 -8.21 2.78
C PHE A 152 -20.26 -7.66 1.48
N ASN A 153 -20.28 -6.35 1.30
CA ASN A 153 -20.89 -5.71 0.14
C ASN A 153 -20.15 -6.06 -1.17
N ILE A 154 -18.82 -6.07 -1.14
CA ILE A 154 -18.00 -6.33 -2.34
C ILE A 154 -18.13 -7.77 -2.86
N GLN A 155 -18.69 -8.71 -2.10
CA GLN A 155 -18.96 -10.08 -2.58
C GLN A 155 -19.89 -10.12 -3.80
N ARG A 156 -20.66 -9.06 -4.03
CA ARG A 156 -21.57 -8.92 -5.18
C ARG A 156 -20.90 -8.29 -6.41
N ALA A 157 -19.67 -7.81 -6.27
CA ALA A 157 -18.96 -7.17 -7.36
C ALA A 157 -18.49 -8.21 -8.39
N SER A 158 -18.50 -7.85 -9.68
CA SER A 158 -18.02 -8.72 -10.75
C SER A 158 -16.54 -9.10 -10.62
N TRP A 159 -15.75 -8.24 -9.96
CA TRP A 159 -14.33 -8.43 -9.70
C TRP A 159 -14.02 -9.12 -8.36
N PHE A 160 -15.03 -9.55 -7.60
CA PHE A 160 -14.83 -10.11 -6.25
C PHE A 160 -13.88 -11.31 -6.23
N SER A 161 -13.96 -12.19 -7.22
CA SER A 161 -13.11 -13.39 -7.30
C SER A 161 -11.63 -13.03 -7.39
N ILE A 162 -11.28 -11.94 -8.08
CA ILE A 162 -9.91 -11.41 -8.20
C ILE A 162 -9.45 -10.88 -6.84
N TYR A 163 -10.28 -10.05 -6.19
CA TYR A 163 -9.97 -9.50 -4.86
C TYR A 163 -9.80 -10.61 -3.81
N GLN A 164 -10.71 -11.59 -3.78
CA GLN A 164 -10.64 -12.68 -2.81
C GLN A 164 -9.37 -13.53 -3.00
N GLN A 165 -8.91 -13.72 -4.24
CA GLN A 165 -7.65 -14.42 -4.52
C GLN A 165 -6.41 -13.59 -4.13
N ALA A 166 -6.49 -12.26 -4.22
CA ALA A 166 -5.45 -11.36 -3.75
C ALA A 166 -5.21 -11.46 -2.23
N LEU A 167 -6.25 -11.75 -1.45
CA LEU A 167 -6.08 -11.95 -0.01
C LEU A 167 -5.19 -13.17 0.32
N PRO A 168 -4.19 -13.01 1.21
CA PRO A 168 -3.41 -14.12 1.73
C PRO A 168 -4.28 -15.26 2.28
N LEU A 169 -3.89 -16.51 1.97
CA LEU A 169 -4.44 -17.69 2.63
C LEU A 169 -3.57 -18.02 3.85
N ILE A 170 -4.02 -17.62 5.03
CA ILE A 170 -3.27 -17.82 6.27
C ILE A 170 -4.03 -18.82 7.12
N ASN A 171 -3.45 -20.01 7.32
CA ASN A 171 -4.02 -21.07 8.15
C ASN A 171 -5.47 -21.42 7.73
N GLY A 172 -5.73 -21.52 6.42
CA GLY A 172 -7.05 -21.85 5.87
C GLY A 172 -8.04 -20.69 5.77
N ILE A 173 -7.66 -19.46 6.13
CA ILE A 173 -8.51 -18.27 6.12
C ILE A 173 -8.01 -17.28 5.08
N ARG A 174 -8.91 -16.74 4.23
CA ARG A 174 -8.59 -15.67 3.28
C ARG A 174 -8.70 -14.33 3.99
N MET A 175 -7.58 -13.73 4.39
CA MET A 175 -7.60 -12.50 5.18
C MET A 175 -6.37 -11.63 5.00
N LYS A 176 -6.55 -10.34 5.25
CA LYS A 176 -5.46 -9.39 5.39
C LYS A 176 -5.10 -9.22 6.87
N SER A 177 -3.81 -9.21 7.15
CA SER A 177 -3.24 -8.87 8.45
C SER A 177 -2.73 -7.43 8.47
N GLY A 178 -2.77 -6.82 9.65
CA GLY A 178 -2.15 -5.53 9.94
C GLY A 178 -1.45 -5.56 11.29
N TYR A 179 -0.26 -4.96 11.33
CA TYR A 179 0.52 -4.81 12.55
C TYR A 179 1.32 -3.51 12.52
N ILE A 180 1.08 -2.68 13.53
CA ILE A 180 1.96 -1.59 13.94
C ILE A 180 2.15 -1.67 15.44
N LYS A 181 3.05 -0.86 16.01
CA LYS A 181 3.27 -0.84 17.46
C LYS A 181 1.93 -0.67 18.19
N ASN A 182 1.62 -1.62 19.09
CA ASN A 182 0.40 -1.66 19.91
C ASN A 182 -0.92 -1.81 19.14
N ALA A 183 -0.91 -2.20 17.86
CA ALA A 183 -2.13 -2.52 17.13
C ALA A 183 -2.00 -3.80 16.29
N TYR A 184 -3.02 -4.65 16.37
CA TYR A 184 -3.20 -5.81 15.50
C TYR A 184 -4.55 -5.74 14.84
N SER A 185 -4.58 -6.14 13.56
CA SER A 185 -5.83 -6.32 12.84
C SER A 185 -5.81 -7.54 11.94
N TYR A 186 -6.98 -8.16 11.81
CA TYR A 186 -7.28 -9.20 10.84
C TYR A 186 -8.67 -8.96 10.29
N ALA A 187 -8.83 -8.97 8.97
CA ALA A 187 -10.14 -8.87 8.34
C ALA A 187 -10.17 -9.73 7.08
N GLY A 188 -11.29 -10.40 6.84
CA GLY A 188 -11.43 -11.28 5.68
C GLY A 188 -12.62 -12.22 5.75
N TYR A 189 -12.44 -13.37 5.11
CA TYR A 189 -13.45 -14.40 4.92
C TYR A 189 -13.02 -15.70 5.59
N ILE A 190 -13.91 -16.24 6.41
CA ILE A 190 -13.76 -17.54 7.06
C ILE A 190 -15.05 -18.34 6.85
N ASN A 191 -14.95 -19.48 6.18
CA ASN A 191 -16.11 -20.26 5.75
C ASN A 191 -17.12 -19.39 4.98
N LYS A 192 -18.34 -19.24 5.52
CA LYS A 192 -19.41 -18.39 4.97
C LYS A 192 -19.51 -17.00 5.62
N TYR A 193 -18.58 -16.68 6.52
CA TYR A 193 -18.61 -15.47 7.33
C TYR A 193 -17.58 -14.46 6.87
N VAL A 194 -17.96 -13.18 7.02
CA VAL A 194 -17.05 -12.05 6.98
C VAL A 194 -16.70 -11.68 8.41
N PHE A 195 -15.43 -11.37 8.68
CA PHE A 195 -15.00 -10.94 9.99
C PHE A 195 -14.03 -9.76 9.92
N SER A 196 -13.97 -9.00 11.01
CA SER A 196 -12.97 -7.97 11.23
C SER A 196 -12.66 -7.89 12.72
N ILE A 197 -11.37 -8.00 13.06
CA ILE A 197 -10.84 -7.90 14.41
C ILE A 197 -9.80 -6.79 14.39
N ILE A 198 -9.91 -5.83 15.30
CA ILE A 198 -8.89 -4.81 15.55
C ILE A 198 -8.69 -4.71 17.06
N THR A 199 -7.45 -4.81 17.51
CA THR A 199 -7.06 -4.58 18.90
C THR A 199 -6.05 -3.45 18.96
N ASN A 200 -6.29 -2.45 19.79
CA ASN A 200 -5.40 -1.31 20.00
C ASN A 200 -5.02 -1.22 21.48
N ASN A 201 -3.79 -0.77 21.76
CA ASN A 201 -3.32 -0.44 23.11
C ASN A 201 -3.58 -1.55 24.14
N PHE A 202 -3.39 -2.80 23.74
CA PHE A 202 -3.60 -3.95 24.62
C PHE A 202 -2.51 -4.07 25.67
N ASN A 203 -2.87 -4.62 26.83
CA ASN A 203 -1.93 -4.94 27.89
C ASN A 203 -1.20 -6.27 27.60
N GLY A 204 0.10 -6.31 27.89
CA GLY A 204 0.93 -7.50 27.73
C GLY A 204 1.74 -7.52 26.44
N ASP A 205 2.40 -8.65 26.17
CA ASP A 205 3.26 -8.77 25.01
C ASP A 205 2.48 -9.01 23.70
N THR A 206 3.13 -8.61 22.62
CA THR A 206 2.61 -8.66 21.25
C THR A 206 2.32 -10.09 20.77
N ASN A 207 3.05 -11.10 21.24
CA ASN A 207 2.87 -12.49 20.82
C ASN A 207 1.66 -13.12 21.52
N THR A 208 1.48 -12.86 22.82
CA THR A 208 0.33 -13.33 23.59
C THR A 208 -0.97 -12.79 23.02
N MET A 209 -1.03 -11.50 22.64
CA MET A 209 -2.23 -10.96 22.01
C MET A 209 -2.52 -11.63 20.67
N ARG A 210 -1.48 -11.84 19.86
CA ARG A 210 -1.60 -12.57 18.59
C ARG A 210 -2.15 -13.98 18.80
N GLN A 211 -1.66 -14.72 19.80
CA GLN A 211 -2.13 -16.06 20.13
C GLN A 211 -3.62 -16.07 20.54
N LYS A 212 -4.06 -15.10 21.34
CA LYS A 212 -5.49 -14.98 21.73
C LYS A 212 -6.39 -14.78 20.51
N ILE A 213 -5.98 -13.95 19.57
CA ILE A 213 -6.72 -13.74 18.31
C ILE A 213 -6.76 -15.05 17.51
N TRP A 214 -5.64 -15.78 17.41
CA TRP A 214 -5.62 -17.06 16.71
C TRP A 214 -6.52 -18.12 17.35
N ASN A 215 -6.52 -18.24 18.68
CA ASN A 215 -7.42 -19.14 19.38
C ASN A 215 -8.90 -18.83 19.08
N LEU A 216 -9.26 -17.55 18.96
CA LEU A 216 -10.60 -17.14 18.54
C LEU A 216 -10.88 -17.53 17.07
N LEU A 217 -9.94 -17.28 16.17
CA LEU A 217 -10.09 -17.61 14.75
C LEU A 217 -10.18 -19.11 14.50
N ASP A 218 -9.47 -19.93 15.28
CA ASP A 218 -9.52 -21.39 15.16
C ASP A 218 -10.88 -21.96 15.58
N VAL A 219 -11.62 -21.30 16.49
CA VAL A 219 -13.01 -21.67 16.83
C VAL A 219 -13.99 -21.36 15.70
N LEU A 220 -13.66 -20.40 14.83
CA LEU A 220 -14.52 -19.95 13.73
C LEU A 220 -14.32 -20.74 12.42
N LYS A 221 -13.29 -21.58 12.35
CA LYS A 221 -13.05 -22.52 11.23
C LYS A 221 -13.98 -23.71 11.31
#